data_AF-A0A0Q6N2Q6-F1
#
_entry.id   AF-A0A0Q6N2Q6-F1
#
_cell.length_a   1.000
_cell.length_b   1.000
_cell.length_c   1.000
_cell.angle_alpha   90.00
_cell.angle_beta   90.00
_cell.angle_gamma   90.00
#
_symmetry.space_group_name_H-M   'P 1'
#
loop_
_entity.id
_entity.type
_entity.pdbx_description
1 polymer ?
#
loop_
_entity_poly.entity_id
_entity_poly.type
_entity_poly.pdbx_seq_one_letter_code
_entity_poly.pdbx_strand_id
1 'polypeptide(L)'
;MTTTPVPIDQRLDLISETEIETYWFQATGTVSATLGEWNGPVCAPVFQYNVLSNDSIEIADSERVIAIWTRIEVDGDVLRAECNGQTKAFRIG
;
A
#
# COMPACT_ATOMS: atom_id res chain seq x y z
N MET A 1 12.71 -18.43 -2.27
CA MET A 1 12.21 -17.21 -2.94
C MET A 1 11.62 -16.36 -1.84
N THR A 2 12.15 -15.16 -1.60
CA THR A 2 11.59 -14.23 -0.62
C THR A 2 10.27 -13.73 -1.18
N THR A 3 9.16 -14.25 -0.68
CA THR A 3 7.83 -13.78 -1.03
C THR A 3 7.69 -12.36 -0.49
N THR A 4 7.47 -11.39 -1.37
CA THR A 4 7.20 -10.01 -0.94
C THR A 4 5.86 -9.98 -0.20
N PRO A 5 5.72 -9.27 0.93
CA PRO A 5 4.47 -9.21 1.70
C PRO A 5 3.30 -8.57 0.93
N VAL A 6 3.59 -7.80 -0.12
CA VAL A 6 2.58 -7.15 -0.97
C VAL A 6 2.57 -7.76 -2.38
N PRO A 7 1.39 -7.83 -3.04
CA PRO A 7 1.29 -8.21 -4.44
C PRO A 7 2.07 -7.24 -5.34
N ILE A 8 2.98 -7.79 -6.13
CA ILE A 8 3.73 -7.04 -7.14
C ILE A 8 2.97 -7.03 -8.46
N ASP A 9 3.03 -5.89 -9.14
CA ASP A 9 2.39 -5.60 -10.42
C ASP A 9 0.86 -5.78 -10.42
N GLN A 10 0.24 -5.81 -9.23
CA GLN A 10 -1.20 -5.84 -9.02
C GLN A 10 -1.66 -4.58 -8.31
N ARG A 11 -2.92 -4.19 -8.56
CA ARG A 11 -3.50 -2.99 -7.96
C ARG A 11 -4.10 -3.35 -6.60
N LEU A 12 -3.86 -2.50 -5.61
CA LEU A 12 -4.51 -2.56 -4.30
C LEU A 12 -5.44 -1.36 -4.16
N ASP A 13 -6.74 -1.60 -4.04
CA ASP A 13 -7.74 -0.57 -3.83
C ASP A 13 -8.30 -0.64 -2.41
N LEU A 14 -8.19 0.45 -1.66
CA LEU A 14 -8.72 0.53 -0.30
C LEU A 14 -10.22 0.26 -0.31
N ILE A 15 -10.64 -0.64 0.56
CA ILE A 15 -12.04 -0.90 0.85
C ILE A 15 -12.49 0.16 1.86
N SER A 16 -12.93 1.32 1.36
CA SER A 16 -13.42 2.44 2.15
C SER A 16 -14.57 3.15 1.45
N GLU A 17 -15.52 3.64 2.24
CA GLU A 17 -16.66 4.45 1.76
C GLU A 17 -16.32 5.94 1.66
N THR A 18 -15.23 6.39 2.28
CA THR A 18 -14.89 7.82 2.43
C THR A 18 -13.55 8.19 1.83
N GLU A 19 -12.58 7.27 1.87
CA GLU A 19 -11.20 7.50 1.44
C GLU A 19 -10.93 6.82 0.10
N ILE A 20 -10.06 7.44 -0.69
CA ILE A 20 -9.43 6.84 -1.86
C ILE A 20 -7.98 6.58 -1.51
N GLU A 21 -7.60 5.30 -1.44
CA GLU A 21 -6.20 4.91 -1.49
C GLU A 21 -6.05 3.75 -2.48
N THR A 22 -5.31 3.99 -3.54
CA THR A 22 -4.91 2.95 -4.49
C THR A 22 -3.41 2.85 -4.48
N TYR A 23 -2.86 1.65 -4.47
CA TYR A 23 -1.43 1.39 -4.56
C TYR A 23 -1.12 0.40 -5.68
N TRP A 24 -0.02 0.62 -6.39
CA TRP A 24 0.52 -0.31 -7.37
C TRP A 24 2.03 -0.46 -7.17
N PHE A 25 2.41 -1.57 -6.55
CA PHE A 25 3.80 -1.91 -6.22
C PHE A 25 4.49 -2.54 -7.42
N GLN A 26 5.66 -2.02 -7.78
CA GLN A 26 6.45 -2.47 -8.92
C GLN A 26 7.68 -3.23 -8.44
N ALA A 27 8.12 -4.25 -9.19
CA ALA A 27 9.31 -5.02 -8.87
C ALA A 27 10.60 -4.18 -8.76
N THR A 28 10.60 -2.95 -9.29
CA THR A 28 11.68 -1.97 -9.25
C THR A 28 11.87 -1.30 -7.88
N GLY A 29 10.98 -1.51 -6.91
CA GLY A 29 11.03 -0.84 -5.60
C GLY A 29 10.23 0.47 -5.55
N THR A 30 9.49 0.81 -6.61
CA THR A 30 8.60 1.96 -6.66
C THR A 30 7.15 1.55 -6.36
N VAL A 31 6.39 2.47 -5.77
CA VAL A 31 4.93 2.32 -5.63
C VAL A 31 4.25 3.58 -6.16
N SER A 32 3.35 3.39 -7.12
CA SER A 32 2.45 4.46 -7.58
C SER A 32 1.23 4.46 -6.69
N ALA A 33 0.86 5.61 -6.15
CA ALA A 33 -0.30 5.74 -5.28
C ALA A 33 -1.32 6.74 -5.85
N THR A 34 -2.59 6.57 -5.51
CA THR A 34 -3.64 7.59 -5.65
C THR A 34 -4.27 7.77 -4.28
N LEU A 35 -4.18 8.98 -3.71
CA LEU A 35 -4.59 9.27 -2.34
C LEU A 35 -5.58 10.44 -2.34
N GLY A 36 -6.63 10.36 -1.54
CA GLY A 36 -7.60 11.43 -1.38
C GLY A 36 -8.91 10.97 -0.72
N GLU A 37 -9.96 11.74 -0.97
CA GLU A 37 -11.32 11.47 -0.45
C GLU A 37 -12.32 11.35 -1.61
N TRP A 38 -13.39 10.58 -1.41
CA TRP A 38 -14.49 10.52 -2.37
C TRP A 38 -15.13 11.91 -2.55
N ASN A 39 -15.15 12.41 -3.79
CA ASN A 39 -15.56 13.78 -4.16
C ASN A 39 -14.70 14.90 -3.57
N GLY A 40 -13.52 14.58 -3.03
CA GLY A 40 -12.56 15.53 -2.50
C GLY A 40 -11.34 15.72 -3.40
N PRO A 41 -10.33 16.47 -2.93
CA PRO A 41 -9.03 16.54 -3.58
C PRO A 41 -8.37 15.16 -3.66
N VAL A 42 -7.73 14.89 -4.80
CA VAL A 42 -6.99 13.65 -5.05
C VAL A 42 -5.60 14.01 -5.59
N CYS A 43 -4.59 13.28 -5.14
CA CYS A 43 -3.24 13.35 -5.68
C CYS A 43 -2.74 11.96 -6.10
N ALA A 44 -1.77 11.93 -7.02
CA ALA A 44 -1.19 10.68 -7.55
C ALA A 44 0.34 10.66 -7.42
N PRO A 45 0.87 10.54 -6.18
CA PRO A 45 2.31 10.52 -5.95
C PRO A 45 2.94 9.19 -6.34
N VAL A 46 4.26 9.22 -6.57
CA VAL A 46 5.10 8.02 -6.70
C VAL A 46 6.08 8.01 -5.53
N PHE A 47 6.16 6.88 -4.84
CA PHE A 47 7.04 6.66 -3.70
C PHE A 47 8.03 5.52 -3.98
N GLN A 48 9.01 5.37 -3.10
CA GLN A 48 9.80 4.16 -2.96
C GLN A 48 9.18 3.29 -1.88
N TYR A 49 9.35 1.97 -1.98
CA TYR A 49 9.04 1.05 -0.90
C TYR A 49 10.18 0.08 -0.64
N ASN A 50 10.34 -0.30 0.62
CA ASN A 50 11.32 -1.29 1.06
C ASN A 50 10.63 -2.39 1.85
N VAL A 51 11.05 -3.64 1.64
CA VAL A 51 10.61 -4.77 2.45
C VAL A 51 11.42 -4.78 3.74
N LEU A 52 10.74 -4.69 4.89
CA LEU A 52 11.40 -4.71 6.20
C LEU A 52 11.40 -6.12 6.81
N SER A 53 10.32 -6.87 6.61
CA SER A 53 10.17 -8.27 7.04
C SER A 53 9.23 -9.02 6.09
N ASN A 54 8.92 -10.27 6.43
CA ASN A 54 7.98 -11.10 5.66
C ASN A 54 6.52 -10.59 5.71
N ASP A 55 6.21 -9.64 6.58
CA ASP A 55 4.87 -9.12 6.85
C ASP A 55 4.86 -7.58 7.03
N SER A 56 5.95 -6.90 6.64
CA SER A 56 6.04 -5.45 6.76
C SER A 56 6.84 -4.78 5.65
N ILE A 57 6.39 -3.57 5.30
CA ILE A 57 7.04 -2.68 4.35
C ILE A 57 7.11 -1.27 4.89
N GLU A 58 8.06 -0.52 4.37
CA GLU A 58 8.16 0.93 4.50
C GLU A 58 7.83 1.58 3.15
N ILE A 59 7.10 2.69 3.17
CA ILE A 59 6.85 3.56 2.02
C ILE A 59 7.44 4.93 2.32
N ALA A 60 8.27 5.46 1.43
CA ALA A 60 8.99 6.71 1.62
C ALA A 60 9.01 7.57 0.34
N ASP A 61 9.04 8.89 0.51
CA ASP A 61 9.46 9.81 -0.56
C ASP A 61 10.98 10.08 -0.47
N SER A 62 11.49 11.07 -1.20
CA SER A 62 12.92 11.40 -1.18
C SER A 62 13.41 12.01 0.14
N GLU A 63 12.51 12.50 0.99
CA GLU A 63 12.84 13.25 2.20
C GLU A 63 12.52 12.48 3.48
N ARG A 64 11.50 11.62 3.47
CA ARG A 64 10.98 10.99 4.68
C ARG A 64 10.19 9.70 4.42
N VAL A 65 10.08 8.92 5.49
CA VAL A 65 9.12 7.82 5.59
C VAL A 65 7.71 8.38 5.70
N ILE A 66 6.82 7.90 4.83
CA ILE A 66 5.41 8.32 4.73
C ILE A 66 4.49 7.36 5.47
N ALA A 67 4.75 6.06 5.37
CA ALA A 67 3.98 5.04 6.05
C ALA A 67 4.84 3.80 6.32
N ILE A 68 4.55 3.15 7.45
CA ILE A 68 4.99 1.78 7.71
C ILE A 68 3.75 0.91 7.76
N TRP A 69 3.78 -0.17 6.99
CA TRP A 69 2.72 -1.18 6.98
C TRP A 69 3.24 -2.42 7.68
N THR A 70 2.50 -2.93 8.64
CA THR A 70 2.85 -4.13 9.43
C THR A 70 1.71 -5.12 9.46
N ARG A 71 1.99 -6.37 9.87
CA ARG A 71 0.98 -7.45 9.95
C ARG A 71 0.23 -7.62 8.63
N ILE A 72 0.99 -7.59 7.53
CA ILE A 72 0.42 -7.74 6.20
C ILE A 72 0.00 -9.19 6.01
N GLU A 73 -1.28 -9.39 5.76
CA GLU A 73 -1.90 -10.69 5.54
C GLU A 73 -2.71 -10.66 4.26
N VAL A 74 -2.56 -11.69 3.42
CA VAL A 74 -3.33 -11.86 2.19
C VAL A 74 -4.27 -13.04 2.38
N ASP A 75 -5.57 -12.79 2.22
CA ASP A 75 -6.63 -13.80 2.23
C ASP A 75 -7.45 -13.68 0.95
N GLY A 76 -7.25 -14.62 0.03
CA GLY A 76 -7.87 -14.59 -1.30
C GLY A 76 -7.47 -13.33 -2.09
N ASP A 77 -8.46 -12.52 -2.42
CA ASP A 77 -8.32 -11.25 -3.16
C ASP A 77 -8.27 -10.03 -2.22
N VAL A 78 -8.08 -10.22 -0.92
CA VAL A 78 -8.03 -9.12 0.06
C VAL A 78 -6.69 -9.13 0.79
N LEU A 79 -6.02 -7.97 0.79
CA LEU A 79 -4.85 -7.71 1.63
C LEU A 79 -5.30 -6.90 2.85
N ARG A 80 -4.89 -7.32 4.05
CA ARG A 80 -5.08 -6.59 5.31
C ARG A 80 -3.73 -6.16 5.87
N ALA A 81 -3.65 -4.96 6.40
CA ALA A 81 -2.42 -4.46 7.03
C ALA A 81 -2.75 -3.44 8.12
N GLU A 82 -1.84 -3.27 9.07
CA GLU A 82 -1.83 -2.11 9.96
C GLU A 82 -0.99 -1.00 9.33
N CYS A 83 -1.63 0.10 8.96
CA CYS A 83 -1.03 1.27 8.33
C CYS A 83 -1.14 2.45 9.30
N ASN A 84 -0.01 2.97 9.79
CA ASN A 84 0.02 4.11 10.71
C ASN A 84 -0.92 3.95 11.93
N GLY A 85 -1.04 2.72 12.46
CA GLY A 85 -1.89 2.40 13.62
C GLY A 85 -3.36 2.14 13.30
N GLN A 86 -3.76 2.17 12.02
CA GLN A 86 -5.10 1.81 11.57
C GLN A 86 -5.06 0.51 10.77
N THR A 87 -5.98 -0.41 11.06
CA THR A 87 -6.17 -1.59 10.20
C THR A 87 -6.88 -1.17 8.92
N LYS A 88 -6.24 -1.39 7.78
CA LYS A 88 -6.81 -1.16 6.45
C LYS A 88 -6.94 -2.48 5.70
N ALA A 89 -7.93 -2.54 4.81
CA ALA A 89 -8.17 -3.67 3.93
C ALA A 89 -8.21 -3.19 2.48
N PHE A 90 -7.53 -3.89 1.60
CA PHE A 90 -7.39 -3.55 0.19
C PHE A 90 -7.87 -4.71 -0.67
N ARG A 91 -8.64 -4.42 -1.71
CA ARG A 91 -8.94 -5.36 -2.79
C ARG A 91 -7.74 -5.48 -3.70
N ILE A 92 -7.34 -6.71 -4.02
CA ILE A 92 -6.31 -7.03 -5.00
C ILE A 92 -6.99 -7.20 -6.36
N GLY A 93 -6.48 -6.50 -7.38
CA GLY A 93 -7.00 -6.50 -8.75
C GLY A 93 -5.93 -6.68 -9.82
#